data_AF-A0A1G9WK72-F1
#
_entry.id   AF-A0A1G9WK72-F1
#
_cell.length_a   1.000
_cell.length_b   1.000
_cell.length_c   1.000
_cell.angle_alpha   90.00
_cell.angle_beta   90.00
_cell.angle_gamma   90.00
#
_symmetry.space_group_name_H-M   'P 1'
#
loop_
_entity.id
_entity.type
_entity.pdbx_description
1 polymer ?
#
loop_
_entity_poly.entity_id
_entity_poly.type
_entity_poly.pdbx_seq_one_letter_code
_entity_poly.pdbx_strand_id
1 'polypeptide(L)'
;MIEPERWKVSRLDITLDFLTPYDDCFLLPPPTNLKISRYDSTLYYGAVNSQCTVCQYDKQKQLKEVKSIDSVPLTRIEFRFKPKLKPITEYEWEDFKKMQGYHFIPDTHEMTGLRCLLKSITSGKREWGGIGRTG
;
A
#
# COMPACT_ATOMS: atom_id res chain seq x y z
N MET A 1 2.54 21.92 30.18
CA MET A 1 2.19 21.63 28.77
C MET A 1 3.50 21.30 28.06
N ILE A 2 3.59 20.21 27.31
CA ILE A 2 4.81 19.88 26.56
C ILE A 2 4.83 20.75 25.30
N GLU A 3 5.94 21.43 25.04
CA GLU A 3 6.14 22.24 23.84
C GLU A 3 5.92 21.42 22.56
N PRO A 4 5.20 21.94 21.55
CA PRO A 4 4.89 21.21 20.32
C PRO A 4 6.11 20.59 19.63
N GLU A 5 7.27 21.23 19.73
CA GLU A 5 8.54 20.79 19.16
C GLU A 5 9.05 19.49 19.80
N ARG A 6 8.59 19.18 21.03
CA ARG A 6 8.93 17.97 21.77
C ARG A 6 7.90 16.85 21.56
N TRP A 7 6.88 17.08 20.74
CA TRP A 7 5.86 16.07 20.45
C TRP A 7 6.43 15.01 19.54
N LYS A 8 6.35 13.75 20.00
CA LYS A 8 6.77 12.59 19.22
C LYS A 8 5.58 12.04 18.45
N VAL A 9 5.81 11.67 17.19
CA VAL A 9 4.79 11.05 16.37
C VAL A 9 4.66 9.58 16.78
N SER A 10 3.47 9.18 17.23
CA SER A 10 3.16 7.80 17.63
C SER A 10 2.82 6.89 16.45
N ARG A 11 2.38 7.47 15.33
CA ARG A 11 2.11 6.81 14.06
C ARG A 11 2.01 7.88 12.98
N LEU A 12 2.58 7.60 11.81
CA LEU A 12 2.45 8.44 10.63
C LEU A 12 1.91 7.58 9.49
N ASP A 13 0.77 7.97 8.93
CA ASP A 13 0.19 7.30 7.79
C ASP A 13 0.22 8.25 6.59
N ILE A 14 0.82 7.80 5.48
CA ILE A 14 0.82 8.51 4.21
C ILE A 14 -0.15 7.82 3.28
N THR A 15 -1.09 8.56 2.70
CA THR A 15 -2.13 8.01 1.83
C THR A 15 -2.00 8.57 0.42
N LEU A 16 -2.08 7.69 -0.58
CA LEU A 16 -2.14 8.03 -2.00
C LEU A 16 -3.49 7.55 -2.54
N ASP A 17 -4.23 8.47 -3.15
CA ASP A 17 -5.52 8.20 -3.76
C ASP A 17 -5.40 8.17 -5.28
N PHE A 18 -5.97 7.14 -5.89
CA PHE A 18 -5.96 6.94 -7.33
C PHE A 18 -7.41 6.87 -7.84
N LEU A 19 -7.70 7.62 -8.89
CA LEU A 19 -9.01 7.64 -9.57
C LEU A 19 -9.18 6.41 -10.50
N THR A 20 -8.78 5.24 -10.02
CA THR A 20 -8.84 3.96 -10.73
C THR A 20 -9.68 2.99 -9.89
N PRO A 21 -10.62 2.25 -10.49
CA PRO A 21 -11.35 1.19 -9.78
C PRO A 21 -10.40 0.18 -9.14
N TYR A 22 -10.74 -0.29 -7.94
CA TYR A 22 -9.89 -1.23 -7.18
C TYR A 22 -9.59 -2.51 -7.96
N ASP A 23 -10.60 -3.04 -8.65
CA ASP A 23 -10.43 -4.27 -9.44
C ASP A 23 -9.55 -4.06 -10.67
N ASP A 24 -9.33 -2.83 -11.13
CA ASP A 24 -8.56 -2.52 -12.34
C ASP A 24 -7.13 -2.08 -12.09
N CYS A 25 -6.66 -2.21 -10.85
CA CYS A 25 -5.29 -1.86 -10.49
C CYS A 25 -4.62 -2.89 -9.57
N PHE A 26 -3.30 -2.84 -9.54
CA PHE A 26 -2.48 -3.61 -8.63
C PHE A 26 -1.46 -2.71 -7.94
N LEU A 27 -1.16 -3.02 -6.69
CA LEU A 27 0.05 -2.54 -6.03
C LEU A 27 1.09 -3.66 -6.02
N LEU A 28 2.16 -3.50 -6.79
CA LEU A 28 3.29 -4.41 -6.74
C LEU A 28 4.18 -4.07 -5.54
N PRO A 29 4.39 -5.03 -4.61
CA PRO A 29 5.36 -4.86 -3.54
C PRO A 29 6.80 -5.08 -4.07
N PRO A 30 7.82 -4.64 -3.32
CA PRO A 30 9.21 -4.95 -3.65
C PRO A 30 9.45 -6.47 -3.62
N PRO A 31 10.42 -7.00 -4.41
CA PRO A 31 10.69 -8.43 -4.54
C PRO A 31 11.36 -9.00 -3.29
N THR A 32 10.57 -9.14 -2.22
CA THR A 32 10.99 -9.55 -0.89
C THR A 32 10.02 -10.59 -0.34
N ASN A 33 10.41 -11.33 0.69
CA ASN A 33 9.56 -12.30 1.40
C ASN A 33 8.55 -11.59 2.33
N LEU A 34 7.79 -10.66 1.77
CA LEU A 34 6.81 -9.88 2.49
C LEU A 34 5.50 -10.67 2.61
N LYS A 35 4.97 -10.74 3.83
CA LYS A 35 3.65 -11.33 4.09
C LYS A 35 2.57 -10.49 3.42
N ILE A 36 1.75 -11.11 2.59
CA ILE A 36 0.56 -10.50 1.99
C ILE A 36 -0.67 -11.18 2.57
N SER A 37 -1.63 -10.40 3.03
CA SER A 37 -2.92 -10.91 3.51
C SER A 37 -4.04 -10.10 2.88
N ARG A 38 -5.14 -10.78 2.55
CA ARG A 38 -6.33 -10.17 1.97
C ARG A 38 -7.49 -10.29 2.96
N TYR A 39 -8.22 -9.20 3.14
CA TYR A 39 -9.49 -9.18 3.84
C TYR A 39 -10.47 -8.38 3.01
N ASP A 40 -11.47 -9.06 2.44
CA ASP A 40 -12.44 -8.46 1.51
C ASP A 40 -11.74 -7.67 0.38
N SER A 41 -12.10 -6.39 0.15
CA SER A 41 -11.50 -5.48 -0.83
C SER A 41 -10.27 -4.75 -0.29
N THR A 42 -9.56 -5.35 0.67
CA THR A 42 -8.32 -4.80 1.25
C THR A 42 -7.17 -5.81 1.17
N LEU A 43 -6.02 -5.35 0.67
CA LEU A 43 -4.74 -6.03 0.71
C LEU A 43 -3.83 -5.37 1.74
N TYR A 44 -3.23 -6.19 2.61
CA TYR A 44 -2.22 -5.77 3.58
C TYR A 44 -0.88 -6.40 3.25
N TYR A 45 0.15 -5.57 3.29
CA TYR A 45 1.54 -5.89 2.99
C TYR A 45 2.39 -5.69 4.25
N GLY A 46 3.10 -6.73 4.67
CA GLY A 46 3.98 -6.74 5.83
C GLY A 46 3.32 -7.37 7.07
N ALA A 47 4.16 -7.65 8.08
CA ALA A 47 3.67 -8.13 9.38
C ALA A 47 3.06 -6.99 10.19
N VAL A 48 2.08 -7.29 11.06
CA VAL A 48 1.34 -6.31 11.89
C VAL A 48 2.26 -5.40 12.73
N ASN A 49 3.40 -5.94 13.16
CA ASN A 49 4.41 -5.28 14.00
C ASN A 49 5.58 -4.70 13.18
N SER A 50 5.50 -4.69 11.85
CA SER A 50 6.50 -4.04 11.00
C SER A 50 6.51 -2.52 11.25
N GLN A 51 7.70 -1.92 11.19
CA GLN A 51 7.87 -0.46 11.23
C GLN A 51 7.12 0.26 10.10
N CYS A 52 6.87 -0.43 8.99
CA CYS A 52 6.04 0.06 7.90
C CYS A 52 5.18 -1.10 7.41
N THR A 53 3.87 -0.90 7.46
CA THR A 53 2.88 -1.78 6.83
C THR A 53 2.19 -1.01 5.73
N VAL A 54 1.92 -1.64 4.60
CA VAL A 54 1.21 -0.99 3.49
C VAL A 54 -0.15 -1.65 3.33
N CYS A 55 -1.17 -0.88 2.97
CA CYS A 55 -2.43 -1.47 2.54
C CYS A 55 -2.97 -0.80 1.28
N GLN A 56 -3.57 -1.58 0.41
CA GLN A 56 -4.33 -1.13 -0.77
C GLN A 56 -5.78 -1.52 -0.55
N TYR A 57 -6.72 -0.62 -0.75
CA TYR A 57 -8.14 -0.94 -0.62
C TYR A 57 -9.07 -0.08 -1.47
N ASP A 58 -10.28 -0.58 -1.66
CA ASP A 58 -11.37 0.14 -2.31
C ASP A 58 -11.91 1.25 -1.38
N LYS A 59 -11.47 2.49 -1.64
CA LYS A 59 -11.84 3.65 -0.84
C LYS A 59 -13.26 4.10 -1.15
N GLN A 60 -13.72 3.93 -2.40
CA GLN A 60 -15.10 4.21 -2.78
C GLN A 60 -16.08 3.34 -1.96
N LYS A 61 -15.86 2.02 -1.94
CA LYS A 61 -16.64 1.08 -1.12
C LYS A 61 -16.60 1.46 0.36
N GLN A 62 -15.41 1.74 0.91
CA GLN A 62 -15.26 2.15 2.31
C GLN A 62 -16.06 3.43 2.63
N LEU A 63 -15.98 4.47 1.78
CA LEU A 63 -16.70 5.73 1.99
C LEU A 63 -18.20 5.52 1.93
N LYS A 64 -18.68 4.68 1.01
CA LYS A 64 -20.10 4.36 0.92
C LYS A 64 -20.59 3.60 2.15
N GLU A 65 -19.88 2.59 2.60
CA GLU A 65 -20.30 1.74 3.73
C GLU A 65 -20.19 2.44 5.09
N VAL A 66 -19.12 3.21 5.30
CA VAL A 66 -18.82 3.81 6.61
C VAL A 66 -19.42 5.21 6.75
N LYS A 67 -19.52 5.95 5.65
CA LYS A 67 -19.91 7.37 5.64
C LYS A 67 -21.14 7.66 4.77
N SER A 68 -21.69 6.67 4.07
CA SER A 68 -22.80 6.87 3.12
C SER A 68 -22.49 7.87 2.00
N ILE A 69 -21.21 8.04 1.67
CA ILE A 69 -20.75 8.97 0.62
C ILE A 69 -20.57 8.18 -0.67
N ASP A 70 -21.30 8.58 -1.72
CA ASP A 70 -21.01 8.15 -3.09
C ASP A 70 -19.81 8.93 -3.62
N SER A 71 -18.79 8.22 -4.07
CA SER A 71 -17.61 8.80 -4.73
C SER A 71 -17.45 8.26 -6.13
N VAL A 72 -16.63 8.95 -6.93
CA VAL A 72 -16.02 8.37 -8.13
C VAL A 72 -15.17 7.13 -7.76
N PRO A 73 -14.81 6.26 -8.73
CA PRO A 73 -13.88 5.17 -8.48
C PRO A 73 -12.62 5.67 -7.77
N LEU A 74 -12.31 5.05 -6.64
CA LEU A 74 -11.24 5.52 -5.77
C LEU A 74 -10.56 4.35 -5.08
N THR A 75 -9.30 4.13 -5.44
CA THR A 75 -8.41 3.19 -4.76
C THR A 75 -7.43 3.94 -3.89
N ARG A 76 -7.29 3.53 -2.63
CA ARG A 76 -6.31 4.12 -1.71
C ARG A 76 -5.18 3.16 -1.40
N ILE A 77 -3.97 3.70 -1.41
CA ILE A 77 -2.78 3.05 -0.86
C ILE A 77 -2.36 3.82 0.39
N GLU A 78 -2.24 3.14 1.52
CA GLU A 78 -1.76 3.74 2.77
C GLU A 78 -0.44 3.08 3.20
N PHE A 79 0.57 3.91 3.39
CA PHE A 79 1.82 3.54 4.04
C PHE A 79 1.74 3.92 5.50
N ARG A 80 1.65 2.91 6.37
CA ARG A 80 1.46 3.09 7.81
C ARG A 80 2.78 2.86 8.53
N PHE A 81 3.39 3.96 8.96
CA PHE A 81 4.65 3.95 9.70
C PHE A 81 4.35 3.91 11.19
N LYS A 82 4.70 2.79 11.82
CA LYS A 82 4.64 2.60 13.27
C LYS A 82 6.05 2.75 13.84
N PRO A 83 6.23 3.60 14.85
CA PRO A 83 7.11 4.73 14.71
C PRO A 83 8.56 4.40 15.06
N LYS A 84 9.48 5.13 14.39
CA LYS A 84 10.70 5.59 15.05
C LYS A 84 10.33 6.89 15.78
N LEU A 85 10.53 6.95 17.10
CA LEU A 85 9.94 7.93 18.03
C LEU A 85 10.57 9.33 17.97
N LYS A 86 10.65 9.94 16.78
CA LYS A 86 11.21 11.28 16.59
C LYS A 86 10.14 12.37 16.39
N PRO A 87 10.45 13.64 16.72
CA PRO A 87 9.64 14.81 16.37
C PRO A 87 9.31 14.89 14.87
N ILE A 88 8.17 15.51 14.55
CA ILE A 88 7.69 15.65 13.16
C ILE A 88 8.68 16.45 12.28
N THR A 89 9.40 17.39 12.88
CA THR A 89 10.41 18.24 12.24
C THR A 89 11.71 17.51 11.91
N GLU A 90 11.91 16.30 12.43
CA GLU A 90 13.14 15.53 12.26
C GLU A 90 13.00 14.40 11.22
N TYR A 91 11.88 14.31 10.50
CA TYR A 91 11.69 13.32 9.43
C TYR A 91 12.44 13.73 8.17
N GLU A 92 13.23 12.79 7.66
CA GLU A 92 14.04 12.95 6.46
C GLU A 92 13.53 11.99 5.38
N TRP A 93 13.93 12.23 4.13
CA TRP A 93 13.56 11.37 3.00
C TRP A 93 13.83 9.87 3.25
N GLU A 94 14.95 9.56 3.92
CA GLU A 94 15.36 8.18 4.21
C GLU A 94 14.39 7.42 5.12
N ASP A 95 13.58 8.10 5.93
CA ASP A 95 12.53 7.43 6.73
C ASP A 95 11.41 6.86 5.86
N PHE A 96 11.24 7.41 4.65
CA PHE A 96 10.22 7.04 3.69
C PHE A 96 10.73 6.12 2.58
N LYS A 97 12.03 5.77 2.59
CA LYS A 97 12.67 4.87 1.60
C LYS A 97 11.88 3.58 1.32
N LYS A 98 11.20 3.02 2.34
CA LYS A 98 10.40 1.79 2.18
C LYS A 98 9.23 1.94 1.20
N MET A 99 8.80 3.17 0.90
CA MET A 99 7.75 3.45 -0.09
C MET A 99 8.23 3.22 -1.53
N GLN A 100 9.51 3.47 -1.82
CA GLN A 100 10.05 3.47 -3.19
C GLN A 100 9.96 2.12 -3.90
N GLY A 101 9.92 1.01 -3.15
CA GLY A 101 9.83 -0.33 -3.71
C GLY A 101 8.42 -0.74 -4.15
N TYR A 102 7.41 0.10 -3.92
CA TYR A 102 6.03 -0.17 -4.27
C TYR A 102 5.66 0.52 -5.57
N HIS A 103 5.08 -0.23 -6.51
CA HIS A 103 4.68 0.28 -7.81
C HIS A 103 3.17 0.11 -8.02
N PHE A 104 2.46 1.21 -8.23
CA PHE A 104 1.06 1.18 -8.61
C PHE A 104 0.94 0.95 -10.12
N ILE A 105 0.11 -0.02 -10.50
CA ILE A 105 -0.19 -0.36 -11.90
C ILE A 105 -1.68 -0.13 -12.13
N PRO A 106 -2.07 0.96 -12.81
CA PRO A 106 -3.45 1.23 -13.20
C PRO A 106 -3.87 0.47 -14.47
N ASP A 107 -5.14 0.58 -14.82
CA ASP A 107 -5.72 0.24 -16.14
C ASP A 107 -5.42 -1.18 -16.63
N THR A 108 -5.39 -2.14 -15.71
CA THR A 108 -5.01 -3.53 -16.00
C THR A 108 -6.14 -4.38 -16.60
N HIS A 109 -7.31 -3.79 -16.87
CA HIS A 109 -8.49 -4.49 -17.38
C HIS A 109 -8.21 -5.22 -18.70
N GLU A 110 -7.56 -4.53 -19.64
CA GLU A 110 -7.26 -5.08 -20.98
C GLU A 110 -6.01 -5.98 -21.00
N MET A 111 -5.22 -5.95 -19.93
CA MET A 111 -3.94 -6.68 -19.85
C MET A 111 -4.12 -8.11 -19.30
N THR A 112 -5.03 -8.89 -19.88
CA THR A 112 -5.52 -10.17 -19.32
C THR A 112 -4.40 -11.16 -18.93
N GLY A 113 -3.40 -11.36 -19.79
CA GLY A 113 -2.24 -12.22 -19.48
C GLY A 113 -1.36 -11.70 -18.33
N LEU A 114 -1.10 -10.39 -18.32
CA LEU A 114 -0.37 -9.72 -17.23
C LEU A 114 -1.17 -9.74 -15.92
N ARG A 115 -2.49 -9.59 -15.99
CA ARG A 115 -3.39 -9.57 -14.82
C ARG A 115 -3.32 -10.89 -14.05
N CYS A 116 -3.21 -12.03 -14.72
CA CYS A 116 -2.98 -13.33 -14.07
C CYS A 116 -1.64 -13.37 -13.32
N LEU A 117 -0.57 -12.85 -13.93
CA LEU A 117 0.75 -12.72 -13.29
C LEU A 117 0.69 -11.80 -12.07
N LEU A 118 0.11 -10.61 -12.21
CA LEU A 118 -0.03 -9.62 -11.14
C LEU A 118 -0.86 -10.16 -9.99
N LYS A 119 -1.98 -10.84 -10.26
CA LYS A 119 -2.77 -11.55 -9.23
C LYS A 119 -1.94 -12.61 -8.49
N SER A 120 -1.08 -13.35 -9.19
CA SER A 120 -0.22 -14.36 -8.57
C SER A 120 0.84 -13.74 -7.65
N ILE A 121 1.44 -12.62 -8.03
CA ILE A 121 2.44 -11.91 -7.23
C ILE A 121 1.77 -11.28 -5.99
N THR A 122 0.66 -10.58 -6.20
CA THR A 122 -0.08 -9.87 -5.14
C THR A 122 -0.95 -10.76 -4.26
N SER A 123 -0.97 -12.07 -4.51
CA SER A 123 -1.55 -13.08 -3.61
C SER A 123 -0.51 -13.81 -2.76
N GLY A 124 0.78 -13.47 -2.90
CA GLY A 124 1.87 -14.12 -2.17
C GLY A 124 2.11 -15.58 -2.58
N LYS A 125 1.60 -15.98 -3.75
CA LYS A 125 1.67 -17.38 -4.23
C LYS A 125 2.87 -17.69 -5.12
N ARG A 126 3.64 -16.69 -5.57
CA ARG A 126 4.79 -16.89 -6.48
C ARG A 126 6.11 -16.51 -5.82
N GLU A 127 7.09 -17.39 -5.96
CA GLU A 127 8.50 -17.05 -5.80
C GLU A 127 8.92 -16.16 -6.97
N TRP A 128 9.44 -14.97 -6.66
CA TRP A 128 9.99 -14.04 -7.66
C TRP A 128 11.07 -14.68 -8.54
N GLY A 129 11.72 -15.76 -8.06
CA GLY A 129 12.77 -16.49 -8.77
C GLY A 129 12.35 -17.15 -10.09
N GLY A 130 11.05 -17.38 -10.31
CA GLY A 130 10.53 -17.96 -11.56
C GLY A 130 10.28 -16.94 -12.69
N ILE A 131 10.37 -15.64 -12.40
CA ILE A 131 10.19 -14.58 -13.41
C ILE A 131 11.58 -14.27 -13.97
N GLY A 132 11.96 -14.99 -15.03
CA GLY A 132 13.22 -14.75 -15.73
C GLY A 132 13.35 -13.30 -16.18
N ARG A 133 14.56 -12.74 -16.10
CA ARG A 133 14.87 -11.47 -16.75
C ARG A 133 14.80 -11.71 -18.26
N THR A 134 13.82 -11.14 -18.95
CA THR A 134 13.92 -10.97 -20.40
C THR A 134 15.01 -9.93 -20.64
N GLY A 135 16.16 -10.41 -21.12
CA GLY A 135 17.24 -9.56 -21.62
C GLY A 135 16.89 -8.93 -22.95
#